data_AF-A0A2G2YCT5-F1
#
_entry.id   AF-A0A2G2YCT5-F1
#
_cell.length_a   1.000
_cell.length_b   1.000
_cell.length_c   1.000
_cell.angle_alpha   90.00
_cell.angle_beta   90.00
_cell.angle_gamma   90.00
#
_symmetry.space_group_name_H-M   'P 1'
#
loop_
_entity.id
_entity.type
_entity.pdbx_description
1 polymer ?
#
loop_
_entity_poly.entity_id
_entity_poly.type
_entity_poly.pdbx_seq_one_letter_code
_entity_poly.pdbx_strand_id
1 'polypeptide(L)'
;MMNLLVKNENKIKTWGANGISLECMNMFNIWRYIAHRCKVELNRNWGYEVSDGEDRHTVNLEHKTYTCRLWDLLGIPCPHSIKALMHKKVIPQTKIHWWYSKEAYMLTYKHKMQPVRGERFWKAEDSHAMFPSNVVKQVGRPKSKRDREPDEARKRKGE
;
A
#
# COMPACT_ATOMS: atom_id res chain seq x y z
N MET A 1 22.42 -11.29 4.85
CA MET A 1 21.02 -11.66 5.21
C MET A 1 20.85 -12.00 6.69
N MET A 2 21.71 -12.84 7.29
CA MET A 2 21.61 -13.16 8.73
C MET A 2 21.68 -11.93 9.66
N ASN A 3 22.54 -10.96 9.36
CA ASN A 3 22.61 -9.70 10.12
C ASN A 3 21.31 -8.89 10.11
N LEU A 4 20.47 -9.05 9.08
CA LEU A 4 19.18 -8.37 8.99
C LEU A 4 18.17 -8.99 9.96
N LEU A 5 18.14 -10.32 10.08
CA LEU A 5 17.26 -11.02 11.01
C LEU A 5 17.58 -10.65 12.46
N VAL A 6 18.86 -10.60 12.82
CA VAL A 6 19.31 -10.16 14.15
C VAL A 6 18.92 -8.71 14.43
N LYS A 7 19.07 -7.81 13.44
CA LYS A 7 18.60 -6.42 13.54
C LYS A 7 17.09 -6.35 13.76
N ASN A 8 16.32 -7.15 13.02
CA ASN A 8 14.86 -7.20 13.12
C ASN A 8 14.40 -7.73 14.49
N GLU A 9 15.01 -8.80 15.00
CA GLU A 9 14.76 -9.33 16.36
C GLU A 9 15.05 -8.26 17.43
N ASN A 10 16.15 -7.52 17.30
CA ASN A 10 16.47 -6.44 18.23
C ASN A 10 15.51 -5.25 18.12
N LYS A 11 15.02 -4.94 16.90
CA LYS A 11 13.99 -3.91 16.69
C LYS A 11 12.69 -4.27 17.39
N ILE A 12 12.28 -5.54 17.40
CA ILE A 12 11.06 -5.98 18.08
C ILE A 12 11.14 -5.78 19.60
N LYS A 13 12.33 -5.89 20.18
CA LYS A 13 12.54 -5.67 21.63
C LYS A 13 12.28 -4.22 22.04
N THR A 14 12.41 -3.26 21.11
CA THR A 14 12.15 -1.84 21.40
C THR A 14 10.68 -1.46 21.26
N TRP A 15 9.81 -2.37 20.82
CA TRP A 15 8.38 -2.09 20.70
C TRP A 15 7.72 -2.05 22.08
N GLY A 16 6.84 -1.06 22.29
CA GLY A 16 6.16 -0.83 23.57
C GLY A 16 5.16 -1.93 23.95
N ALA A 17 4.62 -1.85 25.18
CA ALA A 17 3.72 -2.85 25.76
C ALA A 17 2.41 -3.08 24.96
N ASN A 18 2.01 -2.10 24.16
CA ASN A 18 0.89 -2.16 23.22
C ASN A 18 1.14 -3.10 22.03
N GLY A 19 2.37 -3.59 21.82
CA GLY A 19 2.66 -4.63 20.83
C GLY A 19 2.50 -4.21 19.37
N ILE A 20 2.44 -2.90 19.07
CA ILE A 20 2.29 -2.35 17.72
C ILE A 20 3.61 -1.70 17.27
N SER A 21 3.92 -1.79 15.97
CA SER A 21 5.05 -1.10 15.34
C SER A 21 5.10 0.40 15.70
N LEU A 22 6.29 0.90 16.02
CA LEU A 22 6.52 2.32 16.31
C LEU A 22 6.17 3.20 15.10
N GLU A 23 6.51 2.77 13.89
CA GLU A 23 6.19 3.50 12.65
C GLU A 23 4.67 3.60 12.43
N CYS A 24 3.95 2.50 12.66
CA CYS A 24 2.50 2.48 12.61
C CYS A 24 1.89 3.43 13.65
N MET A 25 2.39 3.41 14.88
CA MET A 25 1.91 4.29 15.95
C MET A 25 2.22 5.77 15.66
N ASN A 26 3.38 6.09 15.09
CA ASN A 26 3.71 7.45 14.69
C ASN A 26 2.75 7.97 13.61
N MET A 27 2.47 7.16 12.58
CA MET A 27 1.49 7.51 11.54
C MET A 27 0.09 7.69 12.14
N PHE A 28 -0.34 6.76 12.99
CA PHE A 28 -1.62 6.84 13.68
C PHE A 28 -1.75 8.11 14.53
N ASN A 29 -0.71 8.52 15.23
CA ASN A 29 -0.71 9.74 16.05
C ASN A 29 -0.82 11.00 15.20
N ILE A 30 -0.14 11.06 14.05
CA ILE A 30 -0.27 12.16 13.08
C ILE A 30 -1.72 12.23 12.58
N TRP A 31 -2.29 11.10 12.18
CA TRP A 31 -3.68 11.06 11.71
C TRP A 31 -4.69 11.37 12.79
N ARG A 32 -4.43 10.95 14.04
CA ARG A 32 -5.23 11.32 15.20
C ARG A 32 -5.21 12.83 15.43
N TYR A 33 -4.05 13.47 15.29
CA TYR A 33 -3.94 14.92 15.37
C TYR A 33 -4.77 15.63 14.29
N ILE A 34 -4.75 15.12 13.05
CA ILE A 34 -5.60 15.64 11.95
C ILE A 34 -7.08 15.41 12.27
N ALA A 35 -7.45 14.23 12.77
CA ALA A 35 -8.83 13.87 13.10
C ALA A 35 -9.50 14.83 14.10
N HIS A 36 -8.73 15.47 14.99
CA HIS A 36 -9.27 16.48 15.90
C HIS A 36 -9.85 17.69 15.17
N ARG A 37 -9.31 18.06 14.00
CA ARG A 37 -9.80 19.16 13.16
C ARG A 37 -11.01 18.78 12.31
N CYS A 38 -11.21 17.49 12.04
CA CYS A 38 -12.36 17.02 11.29
C CYS A 38 -13.66 17.17 12.11
N LYS A 39 -14.78 17.43 11.43
CA LYS A 39 -16.13 17.47 12.02
C LYS A 39 -16.91 16.25 11.55
N VAL A 40 -17.80 15.75 12.40
CA VAL A 40 -18.61 14.56 12.08
C VAL A 40 -20.08 14.91 12.16
N GLU A 41 -20.81 14.51 11.13
CA GLU A 41 -22.25 14.62 11.02
C GLU A 41 -22.83 13.21 10.83
N LEU A 42 -23.95 12.95 11.50
CA LEU A 42 -24.59 11.64 11.43
C LEU A 42 -25.44 11.57 10.17
N ASN A 43 -25.14 10.63 9.28
CA ASN A 43 -26.05 10.31 8.19
C ASN A 43 -27.13 9.37 8.76
N ARG A 44 -28.42 9.68 8.50
CA ARG A 44 -29.57 8.94 9.05
C ARG A 44 -29.51 7.42 8.79
N ASN A 45 -28.81 6.97 7.75
CA ASN A 45 -28.67 5.55 7.38
C ASN A 45 -27.25 5.00 7.66
N TRP A 46 -26.87 4.85 8.92
CA TRP A 46 -25.68 4.09 9.39
C TRP A 46 -24.28 4.61 8.97
N GLY A 47 -24.21 5.65 8.15
CA GLY A 47 -22.97 6.32 7.75
C GLY A 47 -22.64 7.55 8.58
N TYR A 48 -21.36 7.91 8.62
CA TYR A 48 -20.90 9.20 9.13
C TYR A 48 -20.41 10.02 7.94
N GLU A 49 -20.83 11.27 7.86
CA GLU A 49 -20.19 12.27 7.01
C GLU A 49 -19.13 12.98 7.85
N VAL A 50 -17.89 12.98 7.37
CA VAL A 50 -16.77 13.60 8.06
C VAL A 50 -16.20 14.70 7.18
N SER A 51 -16.26 15.92 7.67
CA SER A 51 -15.76 17.11 6.97
C SER A 51 -14.32 17.40 7.41
N ASP A 52 -13.42 17.57 6.44
CA ASP A 52 -12.03 17.99 6.64
C ASP A 52 -11.79 19.26 5.81
N GLY A 53 -11.94 20.43 6.45
CA GLY A 53 -11.94 21.71 5.73
C GLY A 53 -13.15 21.82 4.79
N GLU A 54 -12.87 21.94 3.49
CA GLU A 54 -13.88 22.01 2.42
C GLU A 54 -14.29 20.62 1.91
N ASP A 55 -13.49 19.60 2.16
CA ASP A 55 -13.73 18.24 1.70
C ASP A 55 -14.67 17.48 2.65
N ARG A 56 -15.45 16.55 2.08
CA ARG A 56 -16.40 15.70 2.80
C ARG A 56 -16.18 14.24 2.44
N HIS A 57 -16.13 13.41 3.46
CA HIS A 57 -15.89 11.98 3.33
C HIS A 57 -16.97 11.17 4.01
N THR A 58 -17.55 10.21 3.28
CA THR A 58 -18.44 9.22 3.89
C THR A 58 -17.63 8.09 4.51
N VAL A 59 -17.99 7.72 5.74
CA VAL A 59 -17.40 6.65 6.53
C VAL A 59 -18.50 5.71 7.01
N ASN A 60 -18.48 4.45 6.59
CA ASN A 60 -19.34 3.41 7.12
C ASN A 60 -18.50 2.44 7.97
N LEU A 61 -18.70 2.47 9.29
CA LEU A 61 -17.94 1.66 10.23
C LEU A 61 -18.38 0.19 10.27
N GLU A 62 -19.60 -0.13 9.81
CA GLU A 62 -20.16 -1.48 9.83
C GLU A 62 -19.64 -2.29 8.64
N HIS A 63 -19.77 -1.74 7.44
CA HIS A 63 -19.24 -2.35 6.22
C HIS A 63 -17.75 -2.08 5.99
N LYS A 64 -17.12 -1.27 6.86
CA LYS A 64 -15.74 -0.81 6.73
C LYS A 64 -15.46 -0.19 5.36
N THR A 65 -16.39 0.64 4.87
CA THR A 65 -16.24 1.34 3.59
C THR A 65 -15.97 2.81 3.83
N TYR A 66 -14.93 3.33 3.17
CA TYR A 66 -14.43 4.69 3.37
C TYR A 66 -14.16 5.34 2.03
N THR A 67 -14.68 6.54 1.82
CA THR A 67 -14.36 7.33 0.62
C THR A 67 -12.87 7.70 0.54
N CYS A 68 -12.19 7.85 1.68
CA CYS A 68 -10.74 8.10 1.75
C CYS A 68 -9.90 6.93 1.21
N ARG A 69 -10.40 5.68 1.29
CA ARG A 69 -9.71 4.38 1.02
C ARG A 69 -8.33 4.18 1.66
N LEU A 70 -7.83 5.15 2.42
CA LEU A 70 -6.52 5.08 3.08
C LEU A 70 -6.45 3.93 4.08
N TRP A 71 -7.57 3.62 4.73
CA TRP A 71 -7.62 2.48 5.64
C TRP A 71 -7.53 1.15 4.88
N ASP A 72 -8.19 1.01 3.74
CA ASP A 72 -8.10 -0.22 2.93
C ASP A 72 -6.68 -0.45 2.40
N LEU A 73 -5.96 0.62 2.07
CA LEU A 73 -4.59 0.56 1.57
C LEU A 73 -3.55 0.29 2.66
N LEU A 74 -3.66 0.99 3.79
CA LEU A 74 -2.62 1.00 4.82
C LEU A 74 -2.98 0.12 6.02
N GLY A 75 -4.22 -0.34 6.18
CA GLY A 75 -4.65 -1.06 7.39
C GLY A 75 -4.64 -0.23 8.68
N ILE A 76 -4.30 1.06 8.60
CA ILE A 76 -4.33 2.02 9.69
C ILE A 76 -5.58 2.90 9.50
N PRO A 77 -6.36 3.24 10.53
CA PRO A 77 -7.55 4.09 10.38
C PRO A 77 -7.20 5.50 9.90
N CYS A 78 -7.77 5.96 8.77
CA CYS A 78 -7.56 7.33 8.25
C CYS A 78 -8.12 8.40 9.23
N PRO A 79 -7.71 9.68 9.15
CA PRO A 79 -8.21 10.74 10.06
C PRO A 79 -9.74 10.78 10.16
N HIS A 80 -10.44 10.62 9.04
CA HIS A 80 -11.91 10.57 8.99
C HIS A 80 -12.48 9.38 9.76
N SER A 81 -11.84 8.23 9.62
CA SER A 81 -12.23 7.00 10.32
C SER A 81 -11.97 7.09 11.81
N ILE A 82 -10.84 7.69 12.21
CA ILE A 82 -10.54 7.98 13.61
C ILE A 82 -11.61 8.88 14.21
N LYS A 83 -12.01 9.95 13.51
CA LYS A 83 -13.05 10.86 13.98
C LYS A 83 -14.41 10.15 14.15
N ALA A 84 -14.82 9.35 13.18
CA ALA A 84 -16.05 8.56 13.26
C ALA A 84 -16.02 7.53 14.40
N LEU A 85 -14.88 6.83 14.60
CA LEU A 85 -14.70 5.89 15.70
C LEU A 85 -14.76 6.57 17.07
N MET A 86 -14.12 7.74 17.21
CA MET A 86 -14.19 8.54 18.43
C MET A 86 -15.62 8.99 18.73
N HIS A 87 -16.38 9.39 17.71
CA HIS A 87 -17.80 9.73 17.85
C HIS A 87 -18.64 8.53 18.32
N LYS A 88 -18.34 7.32 17.82
CA LYS A 88 -18.96 6.06 18.28
C LYS A 88 -18.41 5.58 19.65
N LYS A 89 -17.53 6.34 20.31
CA LYS A 89 -16.85 5.99 21.57
C LYS A 89 -16.05 4.68 21.48
N VAL A 90 -15.57 4.33 20.28
CA VAL A 90 -14.68 3.19 20.05
C VAL A 90 -13.24 3.68 20.07
N ILE A 91 -12.35 2.97 20.78
CA ILE A 91 -10.92 3.29 20.84
C ILE A 91 -10.31 3.02 19.45
N PRO A 92 -9.86 4.05 18.69
CA PRO A 92 -9.47 3.84 17.30
C PRO A 92 -8.22 2.97 17.13
N GLN A 93 -7.33 2.96 18.14
CA GLN A 93 -6.12 2.14 18.14
C GLN A 93 -6.43 0.63 18.06
N THR A 94 -7.57 0.19 18.61
CA THR A 94 -8.01 -1.22 18.54
C THR A 94 -8.40 -1.67 17.13
N LYS A 95 -8.52 -0.72 16.20
CA LYS A 95 -8.91 -0.96 14.81
C LYS A 95 -7.72 -0.95 13.84
N ILE A 96 -6.50 -0.74 14.34
CA ILE A 96 -5.28 -0.94 13.55
C ILE A 96 -5.19 -2.41 13.14
N HIS A 97 -4.82 -2.67 11.89
CA HIS A 97 -4.75 -4.02 11.36
C HIS A 97 -3.71 -4.88 12.08
N TRP A 98 -3.99 -6.17 12.24
CA TRP A 98 -3.14 -7.11 12.97
C TRP A 98 -1.73 -7.26 12.38
N TRP A 99 -1.53 -6.91 11.10
CA TRP A 99 -0.22 -6.94 10.43
C TRP A 99 0.84 -6.07 11.11
N TYR A 100 0.43 -5.03 11.84
CA TYR A 100 1.34 -4.16 12.58
C TYR A 100 1.67 -4.65 13.98
N SER A 101 1.10 -5.79 14.38
CA SER A 101 1.36 -6.40 15.67
C SER A 101 2.73 -7.06 15.73
N LYS A 102 3.27 -7.14 16.95
CA LYS A 102 4.52 -7.82 17.26
C LYS A 102 4.43 -9.29 16.88
N GLU A 103 3.27 -9.90 17.10
CA GLU A 103 2.97 -11.29 16.75
C GLU A 103 3.10 -11.52 15.24
N ALA A 104 2.49 -10.66 14.42
CA ALA A 104 2.59 -10.74 12.95
C ALA A 104 4.03 -10.59 12.46
N TYR A 105 4.77 -9.66 13.07
CA TYR A 105 6.17 -9.46 12.74
C TYR A 105 7.00 -10.70 13.10
N MET A 106 6.82 -11.26 14.29
CA MET A 106 7.51 -12.49 14.72
C MET A 106 7.16 -13.68 13.82
N LEU A 107 5.90 -13.81 13.39
CA LEU A 107 5.48 -14.87 12.46
C LEU A 107 6.18 -14.76 11.11
N THR A 108 6.32 -13.54 10.57
CA THR A 108 7.03 -13.29 9.31
C THR A 108 8.49 -13.75 9.36
N TYR A 109 9.16 -13.58 10.50
CA TYR A 109 10.57 -13.94 10.68
C TYR A 109 10.79 -15.23 11.46
N LYS A 110 9.73 -16.02 11.71
CA LYS A 110 9.80 -17.27 12.49
C LYS A 110 10.73 -18.29 11.83
N HIS A 111 10.71 -18.36 10.50
CA HIS A 111 11.51 -19.30 9.73
C HIS A 111 12.84 -18.66 9.32
N LYS A 112 13.93 -19.14 9.90
CA LYS A 112 15.28 -18.68 9.59
C LYS A 112 15.78 -19.36 8.31
N MET A 113 16.17 -18.57 7.32
CA MET A 113 16.85 -19.10 6.13
C MET A 113 18.18 -19.71 6.54
N GLN A 114 18.35 -20.98 6.20
CA GLN A 114 19.63 -21.65 6.36
C GLN A 114 20.60 -21.12 5.29
N PRO A 115 21.89 -20.99 5.63
CA PRO A 115 22.88 -20.58 4.65
C PRO A 115 22.95 -21.64 3.56
N VAL A 116 22.84 -21.22 2.31
CA VAL A 116 23.16 -22.09 1.16
C VAL A 116 24.67 -22.07 0.99
N ARG A 117 25.25 -23.22 0.64
CA ARG A 117 26.68 -23.27 0.28
C ARG A 117 26.95 -22.30 -0.88
N GLY A 118 28.21 -21.87 -1.05
CA GLY A 118 28.58 -20.96 -2.14
C GLY A 118 28.24 -21.51 -3.53
N GLU A 119 28.20 -20.62 -4.53
CA GLU A 119 27.80 -20.89 -5.91
C GLU A 119 28.42 -22.16 -6.51
N ARG A 120 29.70 -22.42 -6.21
CA ARG A 120 30.43 -23.64 -6.64
C ARG A 120 29.77 -24.97 -6.22
N PHE A 121 28.85 -24.95 -5.27
CA PHE A 121 28.13 -26.12 -4.77
C PHE A 121 26.66 -26.14 -5.19
N TRP A 122 26.20 -25.15 -5.96
CA TRP A 122 24.83 -25.11 -6.47
C TRP A 122 24.69 -26.13 -7.59
N LYS A 123 23.60 -26.89 -7.58
CA LYS A 123 23.25 -27.79 -8.67
C LYS A 123 22.60 -26.96 -9.77
N ALA A 124 23.33 -26.72 -10.86
CA ALA A 124 22.74 -26.17 -12.08
C ALA A 124 22.05 -27.32 -12.82
N GLU A 125 20.73 -27.39 -12.66
CA GLU A 125 19.87 -28.31 -13.41
C GLU A 125 19.34 -27.58 -14.64
N ASP A 126 19.26 -28.24 -15.78
CA ASP A 126 18.74 -27.63 -17.03
C ASP A 126 17.30 -27.13 -16.88
N SER A 127 16.51 -27.72 -15.95
CA SER A 127 15.15 -27.28 -15.63
C SER A 127 15.09 -25.90 -14.95
N HIS A 128 16.19 -25.41 -14.38
CA HIS A 128 16.27 -24.08 -13.78
C HIS A 128 16.65 -23.00 -14.80
N ALA A 129 16.93 -23.37 -16.05
CA ALA A 129 17.21 -22.42 -17.11
C ALA A 129 15.98 -21.54 -17.36
N MET A 130 16.07 -20.26 -16.98
CA MET A 130 15.10 -19.26 -17.41
C MET A 130 15.34 -18.99 -18.89
N PHE A 131 14.41 -19.43 -19.74
CA PHE A 131 14.41 -19.00 -21.12
C PHE A 131 14.24 -17.47 -21.19
N PRO A 132 14.97 -16.79 -22.09
CA PRO A 132 14.73 -15.38 -22.32
C PRO A 132 13.26 -15.19 -22.71
N SER A 133 12.66 -14.08 -22.24
CA SER A 133 11.33 -13.69 -22.71
C SER A 133 11.35 -13.61 -24.23
N ASN A 134 10.29 -14.09 -24.87
CA ASN A 134 10.13 -13.96 -26.31
C ASN A 134 10.27 -12.48 -26.69
N VAL A 135 11.26 -12.17 -27.53
CA VAL A 135 11.46 -10.80 -28.03
C VAL A 135 10.31 -10.49 -28.99
N VAL A 136 9.27 -9.84 -28.47
CA VAL A 136 8.18 -9.32 -29.30
C VAL A 136 8.69 -8.06 -29.99
N LYS A 137 8.61 -8.01 -31.33
CA LYS A 137 8.77 -6.74 -32.05
C LYS A 137 7.67 -5.79 -31.58
N GLN A 138 8.02 -4.83 -30.73
CA GLN A 138 7.16 -3.72 -30.40
C GLN A 138 6.75 -3.04 -31.70
N VAL A 139 5.45 -2.77 -31.87
CA VAL A 139 4.99 -1.94 -32.98
C VAL A 139 5.67 -0.59 -32.80
N GLY A 140 6.60 -0.29 -33.70
CA GLY A 140 7.36 0.96 -33.65
C GLY A 140 6.42 2.16 -33.70
N ARG A 141 6.94 3.34 -33.33
CA ARG A 141 6.20 4.60 -33.42
C ARG A 141 5.51 4.70 -34.79
N PRO A 142 4.19 4.94 -34.85
CA PRO A 142 3.50 5.16 -36.12
C PRO A 142 4.22 6.23 -36.93
N LYS A 143 4.44 5.97 -38.22
CA LYS A 143 5.08 6.95 -39.11
C LYS A 143 4.22 8.21 -39.10
N SER A 144 4.83 9.38 -38.86
CA SER A 144 4.13 10.67 -38.93
C SER A 144 3.57 10.98 -40.32
N LYS A 145 4.11 10.34 -41.36
CA LYS A 145 3.59 10.41 -42.72
C LYS A 145 3.27 9.01 -43.19
N ARG A 146 2.10 8.87 -43.82
CA ARG A 146 1.70 7.67 -44.57
C ARG A 146 2.70 7.45 -45.71
N ASP A 147 3.02 6.18 -46.00
CA ASP A 147 3.68 5.84 -47.26
C ASP A 147 2.68 6.12 -48.40
N ARG A 148 3.12 6.86 -49.42
CA ARG A 148 2.26 7.23 -50.55
C ARG A 148 2.35 6.16 -51.63
N GLU A 149 1.22 5.87 -52.26
CA GLU A 149 1.21 5.02 -53.46
C GLU A 149 1.92 5.74 -54.62
N PRO A 150 2.52 5.01 -55.59
CA PRO A 150 3.34 5.60 -56.65
C PRO A 150 2.59 6.64 -57.50
N ASP A 151 1.27 6.49 -57.61
CA ASP A 151 0.34 7.31 -58.38
C ASP A 151 -0.32 8.44 -57.56
N GLU A 152 0.00 8.57 -56.26
CA GLU A 152 -0.62 9.57 -55.40
C GLU A 152 -0.04 10.97 -55.62
N ALA A 153 -0.89 11.91 -56.04
CA ALA A 153 -0.51 13.29 -56.30
C ALA A 153 0.07 13.99 -55.05
N ARG A 154 1.22 14.66 -55.21
CA ARG A 154 1.82 15.46 -54.12
C ARG A 154 1.04 16.77 -53.96
N LYS A 155 0.25 16.92 -52.88
CA LYS A 155 -0.28 18.24 -52.50
C LYS A 155 0.87 19.22 -52.25
N ARG A 156 0.87 20.37 -52.94
CA ARG A 156 1.82 21.47 -52.75
C ARG A 156 1.61 22.06 -51.34
N LYS A 157 2.68 22.39 -50.63
CA LYS A 157 2.58 23.14 -49.37
C LYS A 157 2.31 24.61 -49.72
N GLY A 158 1.13 25.13 -49.35
CA GLY A 158 0.82 26.56 -49.44
C GLY A 158 -0.48 26.93 -50.16
N GLU A 159 -1.56 26.19 -49.93
CA GLU A 159 -2.96 26.68 -50.01
C GLU A 159 -3.68 26.27 -48.74
#